data_AF-A0A2V8GS16-F1
#
_entry.id   AF-A0A2V8GS16-F1
#
_cell.length_a   1.000
_cell.length_b   1.000
_cell.length_c   1.000
_cell.angle_alpha   90.00
_cell.angle_beta   90.00
_cell.angle_gamma   90.00
#
_symmetry.space_group_name_H-M   'P 1'
#
loop_
_entity.id
_entity.type
_entity.pdbx_description
1 polymer ?
#
loop_
_entity_poly.entity_id
_entity_poly.type
_entity_poly.pdbx_seq_one_letter_code
_entity_poly.pdbx_strand_id
1 'polypeptide(L)'
;MGVYHLLMGLMGIWSGETAARAAQILWQAHVTVDPQFSYLAKFLGAYVIAFGVMLLAIAKDPVRYGPLVYVAALLGAIRIAERLIFAAELKQAFGIGFDRTIVTAIIVLALNGGLILLKPRERNPVASA
;
A
#
# COMPACT_ATOMS: atom_id res chain seq x y z
N MET A 1 8.16 -2.61 2.83
CA MET A 1 6.93 -2.36 2.05
C MET A 1 6.55 -3.48 1.09
N GLY A 2 7.45 -4.01 0.26
CA GLY A 2 7.11 -5.07 -0.71
C GLY A 2 6.55 -6.35 -0.07
N VAL A 3 7.28 -6.94 0.89
CA VAL A 3 6.83 -8.16 1.61
C VAL A 3 5.49 -7.97 2.30
N TYR A 4 5.30 -6.84 2.98
CA TYR A 4 4.03 -6.49 3.62
C TYR A 4 2.86 -6.54 2.62
N HIS A 5 3.01 -5.92 1.45
CA HIS A 5 1.96 -5.96 0.43
C HIS A 5 1.75 -7.37 -0.13
N LEU A 6 2.80 -8.16 -0.34
CA LEU A 6 2.63 -9.55 -0.76
C LEU A 6 1.80 -10.36 0.24
N LEU A 7 2.14 -10.30 1.53
CA LEU A 7 1.40 -11.00 2.58
C LEU A 7 -0.06 -10.54 2.63
N MET A 8 -0.30 -9.24 2.57
CA MET A 8 -1.65 -8.67 2.58
C MET A 8 -2.48 -9.08 1.36
N GLY A 9 -1.88 -9.08 0.17
CA GLY A 9 -2.60 -9.48 -1.04
C GLY A 9 -2.87 -10.98 -1.08
N LEU A 10 -1.96 -11.82 -0.57
CA LEU A 10 -2.20 -13.26 -0.40
C LEU A 10 -3.35 -13.53 0.58
N MET A 11 -3.40 -12.81 1.71
CA MET A 11 -4.53 -12.88 2.64
C MET A 11 -5.84 -12.42 1.99
N GLY A 12 -5.79 -11.43 1.09
CA GLY A 12 -6.95 -10.96 0.32
C GLY A 12 -7.50 -11.99 -0.67
N ILE A 13 -6.61 -12.72 -1.36
CA ILE A 13 -6.99 -13.76 -2.33
C ILE A 13 -7.54 -15.01 -1.65
N TRP A 14 -6.97 -15.40 -0.49
CA TRP A 14 -7.29 -16.67 0.14
C TRP A 14 -8.77 -16.79 0.53
N SER A 15 -9.30 -15.80 1.24
CA SER A 15 -10.71 -15.77 1.66
C SER A 15 -11.13 -14.37 2.13
N GLY A 16 -12.45 -14.11 2.17
CA GLY A 16 -12.97 -12.89 2.76
C GLY A 16 -12.65 -12.79 4.25
N GLU A 17 -12.65 -13.91 4.96
CA GLU A 17 -12.36 -14.01 6.39
C GLU A 17 -10.90 -13.63 6.70
N THR A 18 -9.95 -14.11 5.89
CA THR A 18 -8.54 -13.73 6.04
C THR A 18 -8.31 -12.27 5.70
N ALA A 19 -8.99 -11.72 4.69
CA ALA A 19 -8.95 -10.31 4.36
C ALA A 19 -9.50 -9.44 5.50
N ALA A 20 -10.68 -9.79 6.02
CA ALA A 20 -11.31 -9.11 7.15
C ALA A 20 -10.44 -9.18 8.43
N ARG A 21 -9.84 -10.35 8.70
CA ARG A 21 -8.91 -10.50 9.84
C ARG A 21 -7.67 -9.61 9.68
N ALA A 22 -7.11 -9.52 8.47
CA ALA A 22 -6.00 -8.61 8.21
C ALA A 22 -6.40 -7.15 8.44
N ALA A 23 -7.60 -6.76 7.98
CA ALA A 23 -8.13 -5.42 8.19
C ALA A 23 -8.39 -5.11 9.67
N GLN A 24 -8.90 -6.08 10.43
CA GLN A 24 -9.09 -5.96 11.87
C GLN A 24 -7.76 -5.77 12.61
N ILE A 25 -6.72 -6.55 12.26
CA ILE A 25 -5.41 -6.46 12.92
C ILE A 25 -4.74 -5.11 12.65
N LEU A 26 -4.80 -4.62 11.41
CA LEU A 26 -4.07 -3.42 11.01
C LEU A 26 -4.82 -2.12 11.30
N TRP A 27 -6.13 -2.13 11.10
CA TRP A 27 -6.95 -0.92 11.14
C TRP A 27 -8.09 -0.98 12.15
N GLN A 28 -8.26 -2.10 12.86
CA GLN A 28 -9.40 -2.33 13.76
C GLN A 28 -10.74 -2.19 13.01
N ALA A 29 -10.74 -2.58 11.73
CA ALA A 29 -11.86 -2.43 10.83
C ALA A 29 -12.89 -3.55 11.05
N HIS A 30 -14.13 -3.15 11.33
CA HIS A 30 -15.28 -4.05 11.42
C HIS A 30 -15.82 -4.31 10.01
N VAL A 31 -15.55 -5.51 9.49
CA VAL A 31 -15.95 -5.91 8.15
C VAL A 31 -17.01 -7.00 8.23
N THR A 32 -18.16 -6.78 7.60
CA THR A 32 -19.14 -7.83 7.34
C THR A 32 -18.67 -8.66 6.15
N VAL A 33 -18.37 -9.94 6.39
CA VAL A 33 -17.93 -10.85 5.33
C VAL A 33 -19.15 -11.43 4.63
N ASP A 34 -19.43 -10.92 3.44
CA ASP A 34 -20.45 -11.43 2.54
C ASP A 34 -19.82 -11.87 1.18
N PRO A 35 -20.60 -12.45 0.25
CA PRO A 35 -20.07 -12.85 -1.05
C PRO A 35 -19.49 -11.69 -1.89
N GLN A 36 -20.03 -10.47 -1.76
CA GLN A 36 -19.57 -9.30 -2.51
C GLN A 36 -18.21 -8.84 -1.98
N PHE A 37 -18.07 -8.69 -0.67
CA PHE A 37 -16.80 -8.36 -0.02
C PHE A 37 -15.74 -9.41 -0.34
N SER A 38 -16.08 -10.70 -0.23
CA SER A 38 -15.15 -11.80 -0.52
C SER A 38 -14.64 -11.77 -1.96
N TYR A 39 -15.50 -11.41 -2.91
CA TYR A 39 -15.10 -11.24 -4.31
C TYR A 39 -14.20 -10.01 -4.50
N LEU A 40 -14.56 -8.86 -3.93
CA LEU A 40 -13.77 -7.63 -4.01
C LEU A 40 -12.39 -7.79 -3.34
N ALA A 41 -12.31 -8.48 -2.21
CA ALA A 41 -11.08 -8.76 -1.49
C ALA A 41 -10.07 -9.54 -2.35
N LYS A 42 -10.55 -10.53 -3.13
CA LYS A 42 -9.71 -11.30 -4.06
C LYS A 42 -9.17 -10.43 -5.17
N PHE A 43 -10.03 -9.62 -5.78
CA PHE A 43 -9.64 -8.70 -6.84
C PHE A 43 -8.60 -7.69 -6.35
N LEU A 44 -8.88 -7.02 -5.23
CA LEU A 44 -7.95 -6.08 -4.59
C LEU A 44 -6.64 -6.77 -4.18
N GLY A 45 -6.72 -8.00 -3.65
CA GLY A 45 -5.57 -8.79 -3.26
C GLY A 45 -4.59 -9.04 -4.41
N ALA A 46 -5.10 -9.29 -5.62
CA ALA A 46 -4.27 -9.45 -6.82
C ALA A 46 -3.49 -8.18 -7.18
N TYR A 47 -4.13 -6.99 -7.13
CA TYR A 47 -3.42 -5.72 -7.35
C TYR A 47 -2.38 -5.45 -6.27
N VAL A 48 -2.71 -5.77 -5.02
CA VAL A 48 -1.80 -5.58 -3.88
C VAL A 48 -0.57 -6.50 -4.01
N ILE A 49 -0.73 -7.74 -4.50
CA ILE A 49 0.40 -8.62 -4.84
C ILE A 49 1.25 -8.01 -5.94
N ALA A 50 0.66 -7.60 -7.06
CA ALA A 50 1.40 -7.01 -8.18
C ALA A 50 2.21 -5.78 -7.73
N PHE A 51 1.60 -4.93 -6.89
CA PHE A 51 2.29 -3.79 -6.28
C PHE A 51 3.43 -4.23 -5.34
N GLY A 52 3.21 -5.28 -4.53
CA GLY A 52 4.26 -5.87 -3.69
C GLY A 52 5.46 -6.37 -4.51
N VAL A 53 5.22 -7.07 -5.62
CA VAL A 53 6.26 -7.52 -6.56
C VAL A 53 7.01 -6.32 -7.15
N MET A 54 6.30 -5.28 -7.58
CA MET A 54 6.90 -4.06 -8.11
C MET A 54 7.83 -3.41 -7.08
N LEU A 55 7.41 -3.31 -5.82
CA LEU A 55 8.22 -2.76 -4.74
C LEU A 55 9.46 -3.61 -4.44
N LEU A 56 9.37 -4.94 -4.55
CA LEU A 56 10.54 -5.82 -4.41
C LEU A 56 11.50 -5.69 -5.59
N ALA A 57 11.00 -5.50 -6.81
CA ALA A 57 11.84 -5.22 -7.98
C ALA A 57 12.62 -3.90 -7.79
N ILE A 58 11.95 -2.84 -7.34
CA ILE A 58 12.60 -1.57 -6.96
C ILE A 58 13.69 -1.81 -5.90
N ALA A 59 13.40 -2.60 -4.86
CA ALA A 59 14.38 -2.87 -3.81
C ALA A 59 15.60 -3.67 -4.30
N LYS A 60 15.40 -4.56 -5.29
CA LYS A 60 16.47 -5.39 -5.86
C LYS A 60 17.41 -4.59 -6.77
N ASP A 61 16.87 -3.71 -7.60
CA ASP A 61 17.64 -2.88 -8.54
C ASP A 61 17.02 -1.47 -8.65
N PRO A 62 17.28 -0.60 -7.66
CA PRO A 62 16.64 0.71 -7.58
C PRO A 62 17.12 1.70 -8.66
N VAL A 63 18.24 1.43 -9.33
CA VAL A 63 18.71 2.23 -10.46
C VAL A 63 17.86 1.89 -11.68
N ARG A 64 17.79 0.60 -12.04
CA ARG A 64 17.01 0.14 -13.21
C ARG A 64 15.52 0.47 -13.08
N TYR A 65 14.96 0.30 -11.89
CA TYR A 65 13.53 0.51 -11.62
C TYR A 65 13.23 1.88 -11.01
N GLY A 66 14.17 2.81 -11.06
CA GLY A 66 14.05 4.16 -10.49
C GLY A 66 12.79 4.94 -10.89
N PRO A 67 12.25 4.83 -12.12
CA PRO A 67 10.97 5.45 -12.48
C PRO A 67 9.77 4.90 -11.69
N LEU A 68 9.77 3.62 -11.32
CA LEU A 68 8.67 2.99 -10.58
C LEU A 68 8.55 3.50 -9.14
N VAL A 69 9.61 4.13 -8.60
CA VAL A 69 9.55 4.83 -7.31
C VAL A 69 8.51 5.94 -7.33
N TYR A 70 8.40 6.70 -8.43
CA TYR A 70 7.41 7.77 -8.55
C TYR A 70 5.98 7.22 -8.67
N VAL A 71 5.81 6.08 -9.33
CA VAL A 71 4.51 5.39 -9.40
C VAL A 71 4.08 4.93 -8.01
N ALA A 72 4.99 4.34 -7.24
CA ALA A 72 4.73 3.95 -5.85
C ALA A 72 4.40 5.16 -4.97
N ALA A 73 5.17 6.24 -5.11
CA ALA A 73 4.95 7.49 -4.38
C ALA A 73 3.60 8.13 -4.71
N LEU A 74 3.23 8.19 -5.98
CA LEU A 74 1.96 8.72 -6.45
C LEU A 74 0.79 7.90 -5.91
N LEU A 75 0.87 6.58 -5.99
CA LEU A 75 -0.17 5.71 -5.42
C LEU A 75 -0.28 5.89 -3.90
N GLY A 76 0.85 6.05 -3.20
CA GLY A 76 0.87 6.38 -1.78
C GLY A 76 0.18 7.71 -1.47
N ALA A 77 0.45 8.75 -2.26
CA ALA A 77 -0.18 10.06 -2.11
C ALA A 77 -1.69 10.01 -2.37
N ILE A 78 -2.12 9.33 -3.44
CA ILE A 78 -3.54 9.10 -3.74
C ILE A 78 -4.20 8.37 -2.57
N ARG A 79 -3.55 7.34 -2.02
CA ARG A 79 -4.07 6.58 -0.89
C ARG A 79 -4.21 7.42 0.38
N ILE A 80 -3.27 8.34 0.64
CA ILE A 80 -3.38 9.27 1.77
C ILE A 80 -4.56 10.23 1.55
N ALA A 81 -4.67 10.82 0.35
CA ALA A 81 -5.72 11.75 0.01
C ALA A 81 -7.11 11.11 0.10
N GLU A 82 -7.30 9.94 -0.51
CA GLU A 82 -8.53 9.15 -0.44
C GLU A 82 -8.93 8.90 1.01
N ARG A 83 -8.00 8.45 1.85
CA ARG A 83 -8.30 8.14 3.25
C ARG A 83 -8.71 9.35 4.08
N LEU A 84 -8.16 10.52 3.78
CA LEU A 84 -8.48 11.77 4.48
C LEU A 84 -9.80 12.36 3.98
N ILE A 85 -10.04 12.34 2.67
CA ILE A 85 -11.27 12.84 2.05
C ILE A 85 -12.47 12.00 2.50
N PHE A 86 -12.33 10.67 2.49
CA PHE A 86 -13.40 9.73 2.81
C PHE A 86 -13.32 9.18 4.25
N ALA A 87 -12.75 9.96 5.18
CA ALA A 87 -12.54 9.50 6.56
C ALA A 87 -13.87 9.25 7.31
N ALA A 88 -14.92 10.03 7.00
CA ALA A 88 -16.24 9.86 7.59
C ALA A 88 -16.89 8.54 7.14
N GLU A 89 -16.78 8.24 5.85
CA GLU A 89 -17.25 7.03 5.21
C GLU A 89 -16.50 5.80 5.75
N LEU A 90 -15.18 5.89 5.95
CA LEU A 90 -14.40 4.83 6.59
C LEU A 90 -14.88 4.54 8.03
N LYS A 91 -15.21 5.59 8.79
CA LYS A 91 -15.76 5.43 10.14
C LYS A 91 -17.15 4.80 10.09
N GLN A 92 -18.01 5.24 9.17
CA GLN A 92 -19.37 4.75 9.06
C GLN A 92 -19.42 3.30 8.56
N ALA A 93 -18.63 2.96 7.54
CA ALA A 93 -18.66 1.65 6.89
C ALA A 93 -17.86 0.59 7.66
N PHE A 94 -16.74 0.97 8.26
CA PHE A 94 -15.78 0.02 8.86
C PHE A 94 -15.45 0.29 10.33
N GLY A 95 -16.03 1.33 10.93
CA GLY A 95 -15.73 1.70 12.32
C GLY A 95 -14.31 2.26 12.53
N ILE A 96 -13.59 2.60 11.46
CA ILE A 96 -12.21 3.08 11.55
C ILE A 96 -12.21 4.53 12.05
N GLY A 97 -11.62 4.75 13.22
CA GLY A 97 -11.48 6.07 13.82
C GLY A 97 -10.54 7.01 13.06
N PHE A 98 -10.74 8.31 13.24
CA PHE A 98 -9.90 9.34 12.62
C PHE A 98 -8.45 9.28 13.10
N ASP A 99 -8.23 8.88 14.35
CA ASP A 99 -6.91 8.61 14.93
C ASP A 99 -6.13 7.55 14.12
N ARG A 100 -6.79 6.43 13.77
CA ARG A 100 -6.19 5.39 12.92
C ARG A 100 -5.98 5.87 11.49
N THR A 101 -6.87 6.72 10.98
CA THR A 101 -6.71 7.40 9.69
C THR A 101 -5.42 8.22 9.65
N ILE A 102 -5.22 9.10 10.63
CA ILE A 102 -4.03 9.95 10.73
C ILE A 102 -2.76 9.11 10.93
N VAL A 103 -2.76 8.14 11.83
CA VAL A 103 -1.59 7.26 12.06
C VAL A 103 -1.18 6.55 10.77
N THR A 104 -2.14 6.00 10.04
CA THR A 104 -1.86 5.33 8.75
C THR A 104 -1.35 6.31 7.70
N ALA A 105 -1.92 7.52 7.62
CA ALA A 105 -1.45 8.56 6.71
C ALA A 105 0.00 8.92 6.98
N ILE A 106 0.38 9.11 8.26
CA ILE A 106 1.76 9.41 8.67
C ILE A 106 2.71 8.26 8.30
N ILE A 107 2.33 7.02 8.61
CA ILE A 107 3.15 5.84 8.28
C ILE A 107 3.38 5.75 6.77
N VAL A 108 2.31 5.85 5.97
CA VAL A 108 2.39 5.81 4.51
C VAL A 108 3.24 6.97 3.99
N LEU A 109 3.07 8.18 4.52
CA LEU A 109 3.87 9.35 4.12
C LEU A 109 5.35 9.14 4.39
N ALA A 110 5.70 8.65 5.59
CA ALA A 110 7.08 8.36 5.97
C ALA A 110 7.73 7.31 5.05
N LEU A 111 6.98 6.26 4.70
CA LEU A 111 7.47 5.19 3.82
C LEU A 111 7.63 5.66 2.38
N ASN A 112 6.72 6.50 1.87
CA ASN A 112 6.85 7.10 0.54
C ASN A 112 7.98 8.13 0.48
N GLY A 113 8.13 8.96 1.52
CA GLY A 113 9.27 9.86 1.67
C GLY A 113 10.58 9.09 1.68
N GLY A 114 10.66 7.99 2.44
CA GLY A 114 11.82 7.10 2.44
C GLY A 114 12.15 6.54 1.06
N LEU A 115 11.15 6.09 0.29
CA LEU A 115 11.35 5.61 -1.09
C LEU A 115 11.96 6.68 -2.01
N ILE A 116 11.50 7.93 -1.90
CA ILE A 116 12.00 9.04 -2.72
C ILE A 116 13.41 9.47 -2.28
N LEU A 117 13.62 9.64 -0.96
CA LEU A 117 14.86 10.17 -0.40
C LEU A 117 16.02 9.18 -0.55
N LEU A 118 15.75 7.88 -0.46
CA LEU A 118 16.76 6.82 -0.58
C LEU A 118 16.94 6.34 -2.03
N LYS A 119 16.22 6.92 -3.00
CA LYS A 119 16.38 6.58 -4.41
C LYS A 119 17.82 6.95 -4.84
N PRO A 120 18.60 5.99 -5.38
CA PRO A 120 19.93 6.28 -5.91
C PRO A 120 19.82 7.29 -7.05
N ARG A 121 20.69 8.30 -7.04
CA ARG A 121 20.88 9.19 -8.19
C ARG A 121 21.78 8.47 -9.18
N GLU A 122 21.38 8.45 -10.46
CA GLU A 122 22.27 7.98 -11.52
C GLU A 122 23.57 8.79 -11.44
N ARG A 123 24.71 8.12 -11.31
CA ARG A 123 26.01 8.78 -11.49
C ARG A 123 26.12 9.11 -12.98
N ASN A 124 26.09 10.39 -13.32
CA ASN A 124 26.38 10.87 -14.68
C ASN A 124 27.72 10.26 -15.15
N PRO A 125 27.78 9.62 -16.33
CA PRO A 125 29.04 9.08 -16.89
C PRO A 125 30.07 10.14 -17.29
N VAL A 126 29.85 11.42 -17.03
CA VAL A 126 30.60 12.54 -17.64
C VAL A 126 31.89 12.89 -16.88
N ALA A 127 32.52 11.94 -16.19
CA ALA A 127 33.77 12.17 -15.46
C ALA A 127 34.93 11.24 -15.89
N SER A 128 34.87 10.70 -17.10
CA SER A 128 35.99 9.95 -17.69
C SER A 128 36.03 10.12 -19.20
N ALA A 129 36.45 11.29 -19.67
CA ALA A 129 37.08 11.50 -20.98
C ALA A 129 37.81 12.85 -20.96
#